data_AF-A0A2D4EZ26-F1
#
_entry.id   AF-A0A2D4EZ26-F1
#
_cell.length_a   1.000
_cell.length_b   1.000
_cell.length_c   1.000
_cell.angle_alpha   90.00
_cell.angle_beta   90.00
_cell.angle_gamma   90.00
#
_symmetry.space_group_name_H-M   'P 1'
#
loop_
_entity.id
_entity.type
_entity.pdbx_description
1 polymer ?
#
loop_
_entity_poly.entity_id
_entity_poly.type
_entity_poly.pdbx_seq_one_letter_code
_entity_poly.pdbx_strand_id
1 'polypeptide(L)'
;CINVAPSRETPGELLLGKCGMYFVEDNASEIIENSSVHGETEPASFSWTFEEIKEVHKRWWQLRDNAVEIFLTNGRTLLLAFDNIKVRDDVYHNILTNNLPNLLEYGNITALTHLWYT
;
A
#
# COMPACT_ATOMS: atom_id res chain seq x y z
N CYS A 1 10.25 -5.30 -1.91
CA CYS A 1 9.09 -5.30 -1.00
C CYS A 1 8.05 -6.29 -1.51
N ILE A 2 7.00 -6.58 -0.74
CA ILE A 2 5.97 -7.56 -1.14
C ILE A 2 4.61 -6.89 -1.07
N ASN A 3 3.86 -6.91 -2.18
CA ASN A 3 2.43 -6.59 -2.16
C ASN A 3 1.65 -7.80 -1.64
N VAL A 4 0.96 -7.62 -0.52
CA VAL A 4 0.22 -8.67 0.18
C VAL A 4 -1.26 -8.49 -0.14
N ALA A 5 -1.76 -9.25 -1.10
CA ALA A 5 -3.18 -9.30 -1.46
C ALA A 5 -3.82 -10.60 -0.96
N PRO A 6 -5.15 -10.64 -0.73
CA PRO A 6 -5.84 -11.85 -0.31
C PRO A 6 -5.63 -13.06 -1.24
N SER A 7 -5.46 -12.80 -2.54
CA SER A 7 -5.26 -13.82 -3.57
C SER A 7 -3.81 -14.26 -3.70
N ARG A 8 -2.84 -13.36 -3.44
CA ARG A 8 -1.42 -13.60 -3.74
C ARG A 8 -0.51 -12.62 -3.01
N GLU A 9 0.66 -13.12 -2.59
CA GLU A 9 1.80 -12.31 -2.19
C GLU A 9 2.72 -12.11 -3.41
N THR A 10 2.96 -10.87 -3.80
CA THR A 10 3.68 -10.53 -5.04
C THR A 10 4.96 -9.76 -4.70
N PRO A 11 6.15 -10.34 -4.92
CA PRO A 11 7.43 -9.63 -4.79
C PRO A 11 7.56 -8.53 -5.85
N GLY A 12 8.16 -7.41 -5.45
CA GLY A 12 8.40 -6.31 -6.36
C GLY A 12 9.11 -5.12 -5.72
N GLU A 13 9.32 -4.09 -6.52
CA GLU A 13 9.96 -2.84 -6.14
C GLU A 13 8.94 -1.73 -5.95
N LEU A 14 9.10 -0.94 -4.88
CA LEU A 14 8.33 0.27 -4.63
C LEU A 14 9.17 1.48 -5.02
N LEU A 15 8.70 2.23 -6.00
CA LEU A 15 9.35 3.43 -6.51
C LEU A 15 8.58 4.67 -6.05
N LEU A 16 9.30 5.62 -5.46
CA LEU A 16 8.74 6.91 -5.05
C LEU A 16 9.07 7.95 -6.13
N GLY A 17 8.03 8.43 -6.81
CA GLY A 17 8.13 9.51 -7.79
C GLY A 17 7.82 10.87 -7.19
N LYS A 18 7.89 11.91 -8.02
CA LYS A 18 7.60 13.29 -7.61
C LYS A 18 6.12 13.54 -7.27
N CYS A 19 5.21 12.85 -7.94
CA CYS A 19 3.76 13.08 -7.82
C CYS A 19 2.99 11.87 -7.27
N GLY A 20 3.68 10.79 -6.94
CA GLY A 20 3.06 9.53 -6.58
C GLY A 20 4.06 8.40 -6.44
N MET A 21 3.54 7.19 -6.41
CA MET A 21 4.27 5.96 -6.14
C MET A 21 3.89 4.87 -7.16
N TYR A 22 4.81 3.94 -7.38
CA TYR A 22 4.66 2.84 -8.32
C TYR A 22 5.12 1.57 -7.65
N PHE A 23 4.33 0.51 -7.74
CA PHE A 23 4.77 -0.85 -7.43
C PHE A 23 5.01 -1.58 -8.75
N VAL A 24 6.18 -2.23 -8.88
CA VAL A 24 6.58 -2.99 -10.06
C VAL A 24 6.90 -4.42 -9.63
N GLU A 25 6.18 -5.41 -10.17
CA GLU A 25 6.44 -6.83 -9.89
C GLU A 25 7.77 -7.28 -10.53
N ASP A 26 8.55 -8.09 -9.80
CA ASP A 26 9.85 -8.57 -10.25
C ASP A 26 9.78 -9.46 -11.51
N ASN A 27 8.71 -10.26 -11.68
CA ASN A 27 8.54 -11.27 -12.73
C ASN A 27 7.49 -10.90 -13.80
N ALA A 28 7.31 -9.60 -14.08
CA ALA A 28 6.32 -9.14 -15.07
C ALA A 28 6.48 -9.79 -16.47
N SER A 29 7.69 -10.29 -16.80
CA SER A 29 8.00 -10.89 -18.11
C SER A 29 7.58 -12.37 -18.26
N GLU A 30 7.62 -13.18 -17.18
CA GLU A 30 7.33 -14.62 -17.25
C GLU A 30 5.83 -14.94 -17.36
N ILE A 31 4.97 -14.01 -16.94
CA ILE A 31 3.51 -14.16 -16.98
C ILE A 31 2.98 -14.03 -18.42
N ILE A 32 3.66 -13.26 -19.28
CA ILE A 32 3.22 -13.00 -20.67
C ILE A 32 3.36 -14.28 -21.53
N GLU A 33 4.29 -15.17 -21.22
CA GLU A 33 4.50 -16.41 -21.99
C GLU A 33 3.54 -17.55 -21.60
N ASN A 34 2.94 -17.49 -20.40
CA ASN A 34 2.10 -18.56 -19.86
C ASN A 34 0.60 -18.23 -19.78
N SER A 35 0.18 -17.03 -20.21
CA SER A 35 -1.20 -16.55 -20.09
C SER A 35 -2.17 -17.14 -21.13
N SER A 36 -2.23 -18.46 -21.26
CA SER A 36 -3.30 -19.14 -22.00
C SER A 36 -4.45 -19.62 -21.11
N VAL A 37 -4.33 -19.55 -19.78
CA VAL A 37 -5.32 -20.15 -18.88
C VAL A 37 -5.45 -19.34 -17.57
N HIS A 38 -6.69 -18.91 -17.28
CA HIS A 38 -7.25 -18.31 -16.04
C HIS A 38 -7.20 -16.78 -15.84
N GLY A 39 -8.38 -16.19 -16.06
CA GLY A 39 -9.05 -15.22 -15.17
C GLY A 39 -8.35 -13.89 -14.88
N GLU A 40 -8.99 -12.79 -15.29
CA GLU A 40 -8.75 -11.39 -14.89
C GLU A 40 -7.66 -11.18 -13.85
N THR A 41 -6.40 -11.29 -14.28
CA THR A 41 -5.26 -11.01 -13.41
C THR A 41 -4.99 -9.53 -13.55
N GLU A 42 -5.42 -8.76 -12.55
CA GLU A 42 -5.05 -7.33 -12.41
C GLU A 42 -3.55 -7.16 -12.72
N PRO A 43 -3.15 -6.05 -13.36
CA PRO A 43 -1.76 -5.83 -13.69
C PRO A 43 -0.93 -5.90 -12.41
N ALA A 44 0.09 -6.75 -12.43
CA ALA A 44 0.94 -6.95 -11.26
C ALA A 44 1.78 -5.72 -10.89
N SER A 45 1.76 -4.69 -11.75
CA SER A 45 2.30 -3.36 -11.50
C SER A 45 1.18 -2.33 -11.49
N PHE A 46 1.22 -1.42 -10.52
CA PHE A 46 0.20 -0.40 -10.35
C PHE A 46 0.81 0.87 -9.74
N SER A 47 0.14 1.99 -9.95
CA SER A 47 0.57 3.29 -9.46
C SER A 47 -0.58 4.05 -8.81
N TRP A 48 -0.24 4.95 -7.90
CA TRP A 48 -1.17 5.88 -7.28
C TRP A 48 -0.46 7.22 -7.05
N THR A 49 -1.22 8.28 -7.15
CA THR A 49 -0.75 9.64 -6.87
C THR A 49 -0.81 9.94 -5.37
N PHE A 50 -0.09 10.98 -4.94
CA PHE A 50 -0.19 11.47 -3.56
C PHE A 50 -1.57 12.03 -3.22
N GLU A 51 -2.28 12.57 -4.21
CA GLU A 51 -3.67 13.03 -4.05
C GLU A 51 -4.63 11.87 -3.77
N GLU A 52 -4.37 10.68 -4.31
CA GLU A 52 -5.22 9.52 -4.06
C GLU A 52 -5.05 8.93 -2.66
N ILE A 53 -4.01 9.30 -1.90
CA ILE A 53 -3.77 8.75 -0.55
C ILE A 53 -4.76 9.37 0.44
N LYS A 54 -5.56 8.51 1.06
CA LYS A 54 -6.55 8.86 2.09
C LYS A 54 -6.04 8.53 3.50
N GLU A 55 -5.39 7.39 3.68
CA GLU A 55 -4.82 6.97 4.97
C GLU A 55 -3.53 6.18 4.77
N VAL A 56 -2.61 6.26 5.74
CA VAL A 56 -1.35 5.51 5.76
C VAL A 56 -1.11 4.98 7.17
N HIS A 57 -0.99 3.66 7.30
CA HIS A 57 -0.89 2.99 8.60
C HIS A 57 0.33 2.08 8.67
N LYS A 58 1.02 2.11 9.81
CA LYS A 58 2.00 1.08 10.17
C LYS A 58 1.26 -0.19 10.56
N ARG A 59 1.68 -1.35 10.03
CA ARG A 59 1.02 -2.64 10.23
C ARG A 59 2.01 -3.76 10.49
N TRP A 60 1.49 -4.83 11.06
CA TRP A 60 2.20 -6.07 11.19
C TRP A 60 1.91 -6.98 10.00
N TRP A 61 2.94 -7.68 9.52
CA TRP A 61 2.79 -8.78 8.58
C TRP A 61 3.60 -9.97 9.09
N GLN A 62 2.98 -11.15 9.13
CA GLN A 62 3.57 -12.37 9.71
C GLN A 62 4.19 -12.16 11.10
N LEU A 63 3.49 -11.41 11.97
CA LEU A 63 3.93 -11.06 13.34
C LEU A 63 5.22 -10.22 13.39
N ARG A 64 5.57 -9.54 12.29
CA ARG A 64 6.68 -8.58 12.23
C ARG A 64 6.11 -7.19 11.98
N ASP A 65 6.64 -6.19 12.67
CA ASP A 65 6.20 -4.80 12.53
C ASP A 65 6.88 -4.11 11.33
N ASN A 66 6.63 -4.65 10.13
CA ASN A 66 7.37 -4.35 8.91
C ASN A 66 6.48 -4.04 7.70
N ALA A 67 5.19 -3.74 7.88
CA ALA A 67 4.28 -3.43 6.78
C ALA A 67 3.70 -2.01 6.86
N VAL A 68 3.30 -1.48 5.70
CA VAL A 68 2.51 -0.25 5.54
C VAL A 68 1.22 -0.59 4.81
N GLU A 69 0.10 -0.14 5.35
CA GLU A 69 -1.21 -0.20 4.69
C GLU A 69 -1.61 1.20 4.20
N ILE A 70 -1.95 1.31 2.93
CA ILE A 70 -2.34 2.56 2.27
C ILE A 70 -3.77 2.42 1.79
N PHE A 71 -4.64 3.33 2.24
CA PHE A 71 -6.01 3.43 1.77
C PHE A 71 -6.11 4.57 0.78
N LEU A 72 -6.71 4.30 -0.38
CA LEU A 72 -6.89 5.28 -1.43
C LEU A 72 -8.31 5.85 -1.42
N THR A 73 -8.48 7.06 -1.97
CA THR A 73 -9.77 7.75 -2.07
C THR A 73 -10.78 7.00 -2.95
N ASN A 74 -10.30 6.17 -3.89
CA ASN A 74 -11.10 5.31 -4.75
C ASN A 74 -11.56 4.00 -4.07
N GLY A 75 -11.21 3.78 -2.81
CA GLY A 75 -11.59 2.60 -2.04
C GLY A 75 -10.63 1.40 -2.18
N ARG A 76 -9.57 1.49 -3.00
CA ARG A 76 -8.51 0.47 -3.03
C ARG A 76 -7.65 0.55 -1.77
N THR A 77 -7.21 -0.60 -1.29
CA THR A 77 -6.27 -0.74 -0.17
C THR A 77 -5.06 -1.53 -0.62
N LEU A 78 -3.88 -1.07 -0.23
CA LEU A 78 -2.60 -1.71 -0.52
C LEU A 78 -1.92 -2.07 0.79
N LEU A 79 -1.46 -3.31 0.93
CA LEU A 79 -0.61 -3.73 2.05
C LEU A 79 0.78 -4.11 1.52
N LEU A 80 1.79 -3.31 1.87
CA LEU A 80 3.17 -3.51 1.44
C LEU A 80 4.02 -3.95 2.63
N ALA A 81 4.60 -5.15 2.54
CA ALA A 81 5.54 -5.66 3.53
C ALA A 81 7.00 -5.41 3.09
N PHE A 82 7.85 -5.06 4.05
CA PHE A 82 9.26 -4.72 3.86
C PHE A 82 10.17 -5.64 4.67
N ASP A 83 11.45 -5.66 4.35
CA ASP A 83 12.40 -6.61 4.98
C ASP A 83 12.51 -6.43 6.49
N ASN A 84 12.43 -5.18 6.97
CA ASN A 84 12.58 -4.85 8.38
C ASN A 84 11.86 -3.55 8.75
N ILE A 85 11.77 -3.31 10.07
CA ILE A 85 11.12 -2.13 10.66
C ILE A 85 11.72 -0.81 10.18
N LYS A 86 13.05 -0.74 9.98
CA LYS A 86 13.72 0.49 9.55
C LYS A 86 13.28 0.88 8.14
N VAL A 87 13.27 -0.05 7.20
CA VAL A 87 12.80 0.20 5.82
C VAL A 87 11.33 0.61 5.83
N ARG A 88 10.50 -0.04 6.64
CA ARG A 88 9.08 0.35 6.81
C ARG A 88 8.95 1.78 7.33
N ASP A 89 9.72 2.16 8.34
CA ASP A 89 9.67 3.51 8.91
C ASP A 89 10.17 4.57 7.94
N ASP A 90 11.24 4.29 7.19
CA ASP A 90 11.77 5.18 6.17
C ASP A 90 10.72 5.42 5.05
N VAL A 91 10.08 4.35 4.57
CA VAL A 91 9.00 4.45 3.56
C VAL A 91 7.81 5.22 4.12
N TYR A 92 7.33 4.88 5.32
CA TYR A 92 6.21 5.56 5.96
C TYR A 92 6.48 7.06 6.13
N HIS A 93 7.67 7.42 6.61
CA HIS A 93 8.07 8.82 6.77
C HIS A 93 8.12 9.53 5.41
N ASN A 94 8.77 8.94 4.42
CA ASN A 94 8.86 9.52 3.08
C ASN A 94 7.48 9.79 2.48
N ILE A 95 6.52 8.88 2.63
CA ILE A 95 5.13 9.13 2.17
C ILE A 95 4.57 10.39 2.84
N LEU A 96 4.66 10.49 4.17
CA LEU A 96 4.08 11.60 4.93
C LEU A 96 4.81 12.95 4.76
N THR A 97 6.05 12.96 4.26
CA THR A 97 6.74 14.21 3.91
C THR A 97 6.22 14.87 2.63
N ASN A 98 5.40 14.16 1.84
CA ASN A 98 4.77 14.71 0.65
C ASN A 98 3.47 15.46 0.97
N ASN A 99 3.00 16.27 0.03
CA ASN A 99 1.69 16.90 0.14
C ASN A 99 0.58 15.87 -0.14
N LEU A 100 -0.13 15.45 0.91
CA LEU A 100 -1.23 14.50 0.85
C LEU A 100 -2.57 15.21 1.14
N PRO A 101 -3.17 15.90 0.15
CA PRO A 101 -4.31 16.80 0.39
C PRO A 101 -5.57 16.09 0.91
N ASN A 102 -5.69 14.78 0.70
CA ASN A 102 -6.83 13.97 1.12
C ASN A 102 -6.52 13.08 2.34
N LEU A 103 -5.36 13.26 2.98
CA LEU A 103 -4.99 12.48 4.15
C LEU A 103 -5.94 12.79 5.32
N LEU A 104 -6.55 11.75 5.87
CA LEU A 104 -7.36 11.85 7.07
C LEU A 104 -6.48 11.87 8.32
N GLU A 105 -6.83 12.75 9.26
CA GLU A 105 -6.24 12.75 10.58
C GLU A 105 -6.76 11.54 11.37
N TYR A 106 -5.97 10.48 11.41
CA TYR A 106 -6.30 9.27 12.14
C TYR A 106 -6.14 9.49 13.66
N GLY A 107 -7.03 8.88 14.45
CA GLY A 107 -6.76 8.66 15.87
C GLY A 107 -7.52 9.55 16.86
N ASN A 108 -8.55 10.30 16.46
CA ASN A 108 -9.48 10.86 17.43
C ASN A 108 -10.47 9.78 17.92
N ILE A 109 -9.94 8.81 18.69
CA ILE A 109 -10.71 7.69 19.22
C ILE A 109 -11.87 8.19 20.08
N THR A 110 -11.67 9.30 20.79
CA THR A 110 -12.69 9.95 21.61
C THR A 110 -13.88 10.41 20.77
N ALA A 111 -13.64 11.10 19.65
CA ALA A 111 -14.71 11.52 18.75
C ALA A 111 -15.47 10.34 18.14
N LEU A 112 -14.75 9.28 17.71
CA LEU A 112 -15.38 8.05 17.22
C LEU A 112 -16.21 7.37 18.29
N THR A 113 -15.68 7.23 19.51
CA THR A 113 -16.40 6.66 20.65
C THR A 113 -17.67 7.46 20.96
N HIS A 114 -17.62 8.80 20.92
CA HIS A 114 -18.82 9.63 21.12
C HIS A 114 -19.88 9.40 20.03
N LEU A 115 -19.48 9.32 18.76
CA LEU A 115 -20.40 9.06 17.65
C LEU A 115 -21.10 7.69 17.77
N TRP A 116 -20.41 6.68 18.30
CA TRP A 116 -20.97 5.34 18.51
C TRP A 116 -22.07 5.28 19.58
N TYR A 117 -22.11 6.25 20.50
CA TYR A 117 -23.11 6.29 21.58
C TYR A 117 -24.41 7.01 21.19
N THR A 118 -24.47 7.64 19.99
CA THR A 118 -25.67 8.27 19.41
C THR A 118 -26.38 7.35 18.46
#